data_AF-A0A9E5EXJ3-F1
#
_entry.id   AF-A0A9E5EXJ3-F1
#
_cell.length_a   1.000
_cell.length_b   1.000
_cell.length_c   1.000
_cell.angle_alpha   90.00
_cell.angle_beta   90.00
_cell.angle_gamma   90.00
#
_symmetry.space_group_name_H-M   'P 1'
#
loop_
_entity.id
_entity.type
_entity.pdbx_description
1 polymer ?
#
loop_
_entity_poly.entity_id
_entity_poly.type
_entity_poly.pdbx_seq_one_letter_code
_entity_poly.pdbx_strand_id
1 'polypeptide(L)'
;GIERDGLVGPNSVKWKSKYGQLALVREGAGVMDGVNEKGLAGHMLWLGTSDYGARDLNRPAMSLGVWLQYCLDNFASVAEVAAAFEKDPFQIVTTKFDGMKASTHLAFEDSTGDSVIIEYQDGKSKVYHNRKHTVMTNDPVFSKQLEKLASYKGFGGKDPLPGSNVAADRFVRAAYYLQGLPKASNNRESVAYVFSVMRNVSQPFAEIDLKAIASGQPHNSPTRWRTVIDLTNGNFYYESTLSPNIIWVNFKELDFSTTSGLRKMDLQGDNLIGDSTKGFKPAKGFSVLKPE
;
A
#
# COMPACT_ATOMS: atom_id res chain seq x y z
N GLY A 1 -4.75 8.65 19.29
CA GLY A 1 -4.97 9.92 20.00
C GLY A 1 -3.95 11.01 19.66
N ILE A 2 -3.38 11.03 18.46
CA ILE A 2 -2.42 12.05 18.01
C ILE A 2 -3.17 13.02 17.10
N GLU A 3 -3.04 14.33 17.32
CA GLU A 3 -3.58 15.35 16.41
C GLU A 3 -2.76 15.38 15.11
N ARG A 4 -3.45 15.43 13.98
CA ARG A 4 -2.90 15.35 12.63
C ARG A 4 -3.48 16.45 11.75
N ASP A 5 -2.73 16.79 10.72
CA ASP A 5 -3.08 17.82 9.74
C ASP A 5 -2.91 17.24 8.32
N GLY A 6 -3.80 17.62 7.41
CA GLY A 6 -3.81 17.19 6.01
C GLY A 6 -2.70 17.81 5.16
N LEU A 7 -1.97 18.80 5.67
CA LEU A 7 -0.77 19.38 5.07
C LEU A 7 -0.96 20.04 3.69
N VAL A 8 -2.11 20.66 3.44
CA VAL A 8 -2.42 21.41 2.19
C VAL A 8 -2.70 22.89 2.43
N GLY A 9 -2.41 23.40 3.63
CA GLY A 9 -2.70 24.79 4.00
C GLY A 9 -4.19 25.01 4.27
N PRO A 10 -4.82 26.08 3.74
CA PRO A 10 -6.25 26.35 3.95
C PRO A 10 -7.15 25.16 3.60
N ASN A 11 -8.12 24.89 4.48
CA ASN A 11 -9.06 23.76 4.37
C ASN A 11 -8.39 22.37 4.35
N SER A 12 -7.21 22.25 4.98
CA SER A 12 -6.65 20.94 5.32
C SER A 12 -7.59 20.19 6.26
N VAL A 13 -7.87 18.92 5.93
CA VAL A 13 -8.53 17.99 6.85
C VAL A 13 -7.68 17.86 8.11
N LYS A 14 -8.30 18.01 9.28
CA LYS A 14 -7.66 17.76 10.58
C LYS A 14 -8.34 16.59 11.25
N TRP A 15 -7.56 15.74 11.90
CA TRP A 15 -8.11 14.61 12.63
C TRP A 15 -7.26 14.27 13.84
N LYS A 16 -7.86 13.57 14.79
CA LYS A 16 -7.15 12.91 15.87
C LYS A 16 -7.16 11.43 15.60
N SER A 17 -6.01 10.76 15.61
CA SER A 17 -5.96 9.32 15.35
C SER A 17 -6.84 8.57 16.35
N LYS A 18 -7.68 7.67 15.84
CA LYS A 18 -8.54 6.79 16.65
C LYS A 18 -7.84 5.48 16.96
N TYR A 19 -7.09 4.96 15.99
CA TYR A 19 -6.38 3.70 16.09
C TYR A 19 -4.86 3.89 16.07
N GLY A 20 -4.14 3.08 16.84
CA GLY A 20 -2.71 2.87 16.68
C GLY A 20 -2.42 2.04 15.43
N GLN A 21 -1.24 2.23 14.86
CA GLN A 21 -0.82 1.53 13.64
C GLN A 21 0.68 1.26 13.60
N LEU A 22 1.02 0.14 12.97
CA LEU A 22 2.35 -0.22 12.51
C LEU A 22 2.44 0.10 11.01
N ALA A 23 3.43 0.87 10.60
CA ALA A 23 3.54 1.35 9.23
C ALA A 23 4.98 1.35 8.72
N LEU A 24 5.15 1.05 7.44
CA LEU A 24 6.36 1.30 6.67
C LEU A 24 6.32 2.73 6.14
N VAL A 25 7.33 3.51 6.52
CA VAL A 25 7.41 4.94 6.21
C VAL A 25 8.64 5.22 5.35
N ARG A 26 8.44 5.99 4.28
CA ARG A 26 9.53 6.63 3.54
C ARG A 26 9.53 8.13 3.87
N GLU A 27 10.63 8.62 4.44
CA GLU A 27 10.81 10.05 4.75
C GLU A 27 10.54 10.91 3.51
N GLY A 28 9.76 11.98 3.67
CA GLY A 28 9.32 12.84 2.57
C GLY A 28 8.12 12.32 1.77
N ALA A 29 7.90 11.01 1.68
CA ALA A 29 6.72 10.44 1.02
C ALA A 29 5.55 10.21 1.98
N GLY A 30 5.82 9.63 3.15
CA GLY A 30 4.82 9.26 4.14
C GLY A 30 4.65 7.75 4.30
N VAL A 31 3.44 7.33 4.69
CA VAL A 31 3.10 5.91 4.91
C VAL A 31 2.86 5.23 3.57
N MET A 32 3.62 4.16 3.30
CA MET A 32 3.54 3.41 2.06
C MET A 32 2.77 2.09 2.21
N ASP A 33 2.84 1.49 3.39
CA ASP A 33 2.26 0.20 3.73
C ASP A 33 2.03 0.17 5.25
N GLY A 34 1.02 -0.54 5.75
CA GLY A 34 0.74 -0.57 7.17
C GLY A 34 -0.49 -1.37 7.58
N VAL A 35 -0.62 -1.56 8.88
CA VAL A 35 -1.77 -2.20 9.53
C VAL A 35 -2.09 -1.48 10.83
N ASN A 36 -3.37 -1.30 11.13
CA ASN A 36 -3.79 -0.75 12.41
C ASN A 36 -4.16 -1.81 13.44
N GLU A 37 -4.35 -1.40 14.69
CA GLU A 37 -4.67 -2.31 15.82
C GLU A 37 -6.03 -3.03 15.67
N LYS A 38 -6.85 -2.64 14.69
CA LYS A 38 -8.13 -3.29 14.35
C LYS A 38 -7.98 -4.35 13.25
N GLY A 39 -6.79 -4.48 12.66
CA GLY A 39 -6.53 -5.43 11.59
C GLY A 39 -6.98 -4.96 10.21
N LEU A 40 -7.08 -3.64 9.99
CA LEU A 40 -7.17 -3.05 8.66
C LEU A 40 -5.74 -2.86 8.13
N ALA A 41 -5.39 -3.54 7.06
CA ALA A 41 -4.16 -3.32 6.31
C ALA A 41 -4.42 -2.40 5.12
N GLY A 42 -3.40 -1.63 4.74
CA GLY A 42 -3.51 -0.73 3.60
C GLY A 42 -2.17 -0.50 2.90
N HIS A 43 -2.25 -0.41 1.58
CA HIS A 43 -1.10 -0.38 0.68
C HIS A 43 -1.23 0.78 -0.30
N MET A 44 -0.21 1.64 -0.36
CA MET A 44 -0.11 2.73 -1.33
C MET A 44 0.76 2.31 -2.50
N LEU A 45 0.15 2.19 -3.68
CA LEU A 45 0.84 1.84 -4.91
C LEU A 45 0.82 3.02 -5.87
N TRP A 46 1.88 3.19 -6.65
CA TRP A 46 1.89 4.12 -7.77
C TRP A 46 0.74 3.84 -8.73
N LEU A 47 0.20 4.86 -9.38
CA LEU A 47 -0.72 4.75 -10.51
C LEU A 47 -0.52 5.99 -11.37
N GLY A 48 0.16 5.84 -12.51
CA GLY A 48 0.60 6.97 -13.32
C GLY A 48 -0.57 7.76 -13.94
N THR A 49 -1.76 7.17 -13.95
CA THR A 49 -2.97 7.70 -14.56
C THR A 49 -3.99 8.26 -13.56
N SER A 50 -3.67 8.33 -12.26
CA SER A 50 -4.58 8.97 -11.28
C SER A 50 -4.77 10.45 -11.61
N ASP A 51 -6.02 10.91 -11.56
CA ASP A 51 -6.38 12.31 -11.66
C ASP A 51 -7.20 12.76 -10.45
N TYR A 52 -6.56 13.56 -9.58
CA TYR A 52 -7.16 14.15 -8.39
C TYR A 52 -7.89 15.48 -8.65
N GLY A 53 -7.88 15.96 -9.90
CA GLY A 53 -8.47 17.23 -10.30
C GLY A 53 -7.67 18.46 -9.83
N ALA A 54 -8.08 19.64 -10.29
CA ALA A 54 -7.53 20.91 -9.82
C ALA A 54 -8.01 21.22 -8.38
N ARG A 55 -7.14 21.81 -7.55
CA ARG A 55 -7.47 22.14 -6.15
C ARG A 55 -8.69 23.07 -6.08
N ASP A 56 -9.77 22.60 -5.43
CA ASP A 56 -10.95 23.41 -5.12
C ASP A 56 -10.92 23.89 -3.67
N LEU A 57 -10.55 25.14 -3.43
CA LEU A 57 -10.43 25.70 -2.08
C LEU A 57 -11.71 25.63 -1.25
N ASN A 58 -12.90 25.38 -1.81
CA ASN A 58 -14.13 25.19 -1.04
C ASN A 58 -14.29 23.77 -0.50
N ARG A 59 -13.48 22.81 -0.97
CA ARG A 59 -13.48 21.43 -0.48
C ARG A 59 -12.38 21.23 0.56
N PRO A 60 -12.68 20.46 1.64
CA PRO A 60 -11.63 19.90 2.49
C PRO A 60 -10.66 19.09 1.63
N ALA A 61 -9.37 19.14 1.98
CA ALA A 61 -8.35 18.45 1.22
C ALA A 61 -7.22 17.88 2.08
N MET A 62 -6.48 16.95 1.49
CA MET A 62 -5.43 16.20 2.15
C MET A 62 -4.26 15.95 1.19
N SER A 63 -3.03 16.08 1.68
CA SER A 63 -1.83 15.71 0.95
C SER A 63 -1.82 14.21 0.69
N LEU A 64 -1.45 13.83 -0.52
CA LEU A 64 -1.29 12.43 -0.92
C LEU A 64 -0.46 11.62 0.09
N GLY A 65 0.61 12.22 0.62
CA GLY A 65 1.54 11.53 1.52
C GLY A 65 1.00 11.22 2.91
N VAL A 66 -0.16 11.76 3.30
CA VAL A 66 -0.84 11.41 4.56
C VAL A 66 -2.17 10.69 4.33
N TRP A 67 -2.52 10.35 3.09
CA TRP A 67 -3.79 9.71 2.75
C TRP A 67 -3.94 8.32 3.37
N LEU A 68 -2.94 7.45 3.22
CA LEU A 68 -2.97 6.11 3.83
C LEU A 68 -2.94 6.19 5.37
N GLN A 69 -2.12 7.09 5.92
CA GLN A 69 -2.06 7.37 7.36
C GLN A 69 -3.44 7.77 7.92
N TYR A 70 -4.16 8.66 7.22
CA TYR A 70 -5.52 9.04 7.61
C TYR A 70 -6.46 7.84 7.67
N CYS A 71 -6.40 6.95 6.67
CA CYS A 71 -7.29 5.79 6.62
C CYS A 71 -7.02 4.84 7.79
N LEU A 72 -5.76 4.48 8.00
CA LEU A 72 -5.34 3.58 9.09
C LEU A 72 -5.60 4.19 10.48
N ASP A 73 -5.51 5.52 10.61
CA ASP A 73 -5.82 6.23 11.85
C ASP A 73 -7.32 6.23 12.19
N ASN A 74 -8.22 6.14 11.21
CA ASN A 74 -9.65 6.48 11.38
C ASN A 74 -10.65 5.34 11.15
N PHE A 75 -10.29 4.28 10.42
CA PHE A 75 -11.20 3.21 10.05
C PHE A 75 -10.78 1.86 10.64
N ALA A 76 -11.75 1.05 11.05
CA ALA A 76 -11.51 -0.27 11.62
C ALA A 76 -11.66 -1.42 10.61
N SER A 77 -12.29 -1.18 9.46
CA SER A 77 -12.61 -2.22 8.46
C SER A 77 -12.64 -1.67 7.05
N VAL A 78 -12.55 -2.58 6.06
CA VAL A 78 -12.68 -2.27 4.63
C VAL A 78 -14.05 -1.63 4.33
N ALA A 79 -15.11 -2.13 4.96
CA ALA A 79 -16.47 -1.59 4.78
C ALA A 79 -16.57 -0.11 5.19
N GLU A 80 -15.90 0.30 6.27
CA GLU A 80 -15.85 1.71 6.68
C GLU A 80 -15.08 2.58 5.68
N VAL A 81 -13.95 2.08 5.15
CA VAL A 81 -13.17 2.76 4.11
C VAL A 81 -14.03 2.96 2.86
N ALA A 82 -14.67 1.89 2.37
CA ALA A 82 -15.53 1.94 1.18
C ALA A 82 -16.66 2.96 1.36
N ALA A 83 -17.43 2.86 2.45
CA ALA A 83 -18.56 3.75 2.72
C ALA A 83 -18.15 5.22 2.89
N ALA A 84 -16.93 5.48 3.37
CA ALA A 84 -16.39 6.84 3.46
C ALA A 84 -16.04 7.38 2.08
N PHE A 85 -15.28 6.64 1.27
CA PHE A 85 -14.80 7.12 -0.03
C PHE A 85 -15.86 7.09 -1.13
N GLU A 86 -16.95 6.35 -0.99
CA GLU A 86 -18.14 6.51 -1.85
C GLU A 86 -18.74 7.92 -1.78
N LYS A 87 -18.54 8.63 -0.66
CA LYS A 87 -19.03 10.00 -0.45
C LYS A 87 -18.04 11.07 -0.88
N ASP A 88 -16.84 10.69 -1.33
CA ASP A 88 -15.76 11.59 -1.76
C ASP A 88 -15.49 12.74 -0.76
N PRO A 89 -15.10 12.42 0.49
CA PRO A 89 -15.20 13.32 1.64
C PRO A 89 -14.21 14.49 1.59
N PHE A 90 -13.12 14.35 0.84
CA PHE A 90 -12.08 15.36 0.68
C PHE A 90 -11.32 15.14 -0.61
N GLN A 91 -10.72 16.21 -1.13
CA GLN A 91 -9.86 16.14 -2.29
C GLN A 91 -8.43 15.72 -1.89
N ILE A 92 -7.81 14.85 -2.68
CA ILE A 92 -6.38 14.56 -2.57
C ILE A 92 -5.58 15.60 -3.34
N VAL A 93 -4.51 16.11 -2.72
CA VAL A 93 -3.59 17.07 -3.34
C VAL A 93 -2.22 16.43 -3.42
N THR A 94 -1.68 16.33 -4.62
CA THR A 94 -0.38 15.71 -4.86
C THR A 94 0.76 16.72 -4.85
N THR A 95 1.98 16.23 -4.69
CA THR A 95 3.23 16.99 -4.77
C THR A 95 4.23 16.28 -5.68
N LYS A 96 5.43 16.85 -5.83
CA LYS A 96 6.54 16.17 -6.50
C LYS A 96 7.36 15.38 -5.49
N PHE A 97 7.69 14.15 -5.85
CA PHE A 97 8.55 13.27 -5.08
C PHE A 97 9.67 12.74 -5.99
N ASP A 98 10.93 12.90 -5.56
CA ASP A 98 12.12 12.63 -6.39
C ASP A 98 12.04 13.28 -7.79
N GLY A 99 11.47 14.49 -7.87
CA GLY A 99 11.31 15.25 -9.12
C GLY A 99 10.12 14.85 -10.00
N MET A 100 9.39 13.79 -9.65
CA MET A 100 8.20 13.32 -10.39
C MET A 100 6.91 13.71 -9.68
N LYS A 101 5.85 14.04 -10.44
CA LYS A 101 4.51 14.20 -9.85
C LYS A 101 4.09 12.88 -9.19
N ALA A 102 3.84 12.90 -7.89
CA ALA A 102 3.39 11.71 -7.16
C ALA A 102 1.97 11.35 -7.61
N SER A 103 1.72 10.07 -7.86
CA SER A 103 0.42 9.60 -8.34
C SER A 103 0.23 8.17 -7.90
N THR A 104 -0.74 7.93 -7.03
CA THR A 104 -0.97 6.67 -6.35
C THR A 104 -2.46 6.32 -6.25
N HIS A 105 -2.73 5.07 -5.91
CA HIS A 105 -4.02 4.56 -5.45
C HIS A 105 -3.81 3.75 -4.16
N LEU A 106 -4.90 3.48 -3.44
CA LEU A 106 -4.85 2.67 -2.22
C LEU A 106 -5.60 1.36 -2.41
N ALA A 107 -5.03 0.28 -1.90
CA ALA A 107 -5.76 -0.96 -1.62
C ALA A 107 -5.82 -1.19 -0.12
N PHE A 108 -6.91 -1.79 0.34
CA PHE A 108 -7.09 -2.21 1.73
C PHE A 108 -7.72 -3.58 1.79
N GLU A 109 -7.34 -4.33 2.81
CA GLU A 109 -7.94 -5.58 3.21
C GLU A 109 -8.06 -5.64 4.74
N ASP A 110 -8.96 -6.47 5.24
CA ASP A 110 -9.11 -6.69 6.68
C ASP A 110 -9.20 -8.18 7.05
N SER A 111 -9.17 -8.45 8.36
CA SER A 111 -9.18 -9.82 8.91
C SER A 111 -10.40 -10.68 8.50
N THR A 112 -11.45 -10.08 7.93
CA THR A 112 -12.61 -10.83 7.40
C THR A 112 -12.37 -11.38 5.99
N GLY A 113 -11.29 -10.94 5.33
CA GLY A 113 -10.97 -11.26 3.93
C GLY A 113 -11.68 -10.36 2.92
N ASP A 114 -12.22 -9.21 3.36
CA ASP A 114 -12.77 -8.20 2.46
C ASP A 114 -11.66 -7.37 1.79
N SER A 115 -11.99 -6.73 0.66
CA SER A 115 -11.01 -5.93 -0.10
C SER A 115 -11.67 -4.73 -0.79
N VAL A 116 -10.98 -3.58 -0.75
CA VAL A 116 -11.35 -2.38 -1.49
C VAL A 116 -10.14 -1.70 -2.12
N ILE A 117 -10.31 -1.23 -3.34
CA ILE A 117 -9.35 -0.38 -4.04
C ILE A 117 -9.97 0.99 -4.27
N ILE A 118 -9.21 2.05 -3.99
CA ILE A 118 -9.60 3.45 -4.16
C ILE A 118 -8.67 4.12 -5.16
N GLU A 119 -9.21 4.49 -6.32
CA GLU A 119 -8.53 5.28 -7.34
C GLU A 119 -9.14 6.68 -7.42
N TYR A 120 -8.45 7.63 -8.05
CA TYR A 120 -9.04 8.92 -8.43
C TYR A 120 -9.00 9.09 -9.94
N GLN A 121 -10.15 9.40 -10.52
CA GLN A 121 -10.36 9.63 -11.94
C GLN A 121 -11.28 10.85 -12.09
N ASP A 122 -10.93 11.78 -12.98
CA ASP A 122 -11.67 13.04 -13.18
C ASP A 122 -11.94 13.82 -11.88
N GLY A 123 -10.97 13.79 -10.94
CA GLY A 123 -11.06 14.48 -9.66
C GLY A 123 -12.00 13.88 -8.63
N LYS A 124 -12.49 12.65 -8.85
CA LYS A 124 -13.40 11.94 -7.94
C LYS A 124 -12.85 10.58 -7.54
N SER A 125 -13.19 10.15 -6.33
CA SER A 125 -12.91 8.79 -5.87
C SER A 125 -13.68 7.76 -6.70
N LYS A 126 -12.99 6.68 -7.06
CA LYS A 126 -13.55 5.47 -7.66
C LYS A 126 -13.29 4.30 -6.73
N VAL A 127 -14.36 3.69 -6.23
CA VAL A 127 -14.31 2.62 -5.23
C VAL A 127 -14.59 1.27 -5.90
N TYR A 128 -13.69 0.31 -5.72
CA TYR A 128 -13.85 -1.08 -6.17
C TYR A 128 -13.90 -2.02 -4.97
N HIS A 129 -15.05 -2.08 -4.31
CA HIS A 129 -15.27 -2.89 -3.10
C HIS A 129 -15.77 -4.29 -3.47
N ASN A 130 -14.92 -5.30 -3.33
CA ASN A 130 -15.29 -6.71 -3.49
C ASN A 130 -14.19 -7.62 -2.92
N ARG A 131 -14.55 -8.56 -2.04
CA ARG A 131 -13.63 -9.60 -1.52
C ARG A 131 -12.88 -10.39 -2.60
N LYS A 132 -13.39 -10.44 -3.83
CA LYS A 132 -12.73 -11.12 -4.97
C LYS A 132 -11.60 -10.31 -5.59
N HIS A 133 -11.47 -9.01 -5.27
CA HIS A 133 -10.37 -8.16 -5.72
C HIS A 133 -9.13 -8.42 -4.86
N THR A 134 -8.49 -9.57 -5.05
CA THR A 134 -7.36 -10.03 -4.23
C THR A 134 -5.98 -9.66 -4.79
N VAL A 135 -5.95 -9.03 -5.96
CA VAL A 135 -4.72 -8.61 -6.65
C VAL A 135 -4.92 -7.21 -7.19
N MET A 136 -3.89 -6.37 -7.06
CA MET A 136 -3.80 -5.04 -7.66
C MET A 136 -2.35 -4.78 -8.07
N THR A 137 -2.14 -4.09 -9.19
CA THR A 137 -0.83 -3.53 -9.57
C THR A 137 -0.93 -2.04 -9.84
N ASN A 138 0.20 -1.39 -10.10
CA ASN A 138 0.27 0.06 -10.27
C ASN A 138 -0.38 0.59 -11.55
N ASP A 139 -0.45 -0.18 -12.63
CA ASP A 139 -1.00 0.30 -13.89
C ASP A 139 -1.56 -0.86 -14.72
N PRO A 140 -2.54 -0.62 -15.60
CA PRO A 140 -3.35 0.60 -15.74
C PRO A 140 -4.35 0.78 -14.58
N VAL A 141 -5.33 1.67 -14.69
CA VAL A 141 -6.49 1.71 -13.77
C VAL A 141 -7.12 0.33 -13.57
N PHE A 142 -7.65 0.06 -12.39
CA PHE A 142 -8.05 -1.28 -11.96
C PHE A 142 -9.09 -1.95 -12.89
N SER A 143 -10.05 -1.19 -13.42
CA SER A 143 -11.02 -1.71 -14.40
C SER A 143 -10.34 -2.31 -15.64
N LYS A 144 -9.26 -1.69 -16.13
CA LYS A 144 -8.46 -2.19 -17.25
C LYS A 144 -7.57 -3.37 -16.86
N GLN A 145 -7.15 -3.46 -15.60
CA GLN A 145 -6.46 -4.67 -15.10
C GLN A 145 -7.40 -5.89 -15.17
N LEU A 146 -8.65 -5.73 -14.73
CA LEU A 146 -9.69 -6.78 -14.80
C LEU A 146 -10.03 -7.17 -16.25
N GLU A 147 -10.19 -6.20 -17.15
CA GLU A 147 -10.43 -6.48 -18.58
C GLU A 147 -9.30 -7.31 -19.20
N LYS A 148 -8.04 -6.94 -18.91
CA LYS A 148 -6.87 -7.67 -19.41
C LYS A 148 -6.82 -9.10 -18.87
N LEU A 149 -7.12 -9.30 -17.58
CA LEU A 149 -7.11 -10.62 -16.96
C LEU A 149 -7.96 -11.64 -17.74
N ALA A 150 -9.13 -11.23 -18.21
CA ALA A 150 -10.07 -12.09 -18.93
C ALA A 150 -9.53 -12.65 -20.26
N SER A 151 -8.44 -12.10 -20.80
CA SER A 151 -7.82 -12.56 -22.05
C SER A 151 -6.87 -13.75 -21.86
N TYR A 152 -6.48 -14.06 -20.62
CA TYR A 152 -5.50 -15.09 -20.30
C TYR A 152 -6.13 -16.45 -19.93
N LYS A 153 -5.38 -17.52 -20.22
CA LYS A 153 -5.72 -18.90 -19.80
C LYS A 153 -5.86 -18.96 -18.28
N GLY A 154 -6.89 -19.67 -17.82
CA GLY A 154 -7.30 -19.72 -16.41
C GLY A 154 -8.38 -18.70 -16.04
N PHE A 155 -8.60 -17.67 -16.86
CA PHE A 155 -9.59 -16.61 -16.61
C PHE A 155 -10.63 -16.46 -17.73
N GLY A 156 -10.78 -17.47 -18.58
CA GLY A 156 -11.74 -17.50 -19.70
C GLY A 156 -11.15 -17.17 -21.06
N GLY A 157 -9.90 -16.70 -21.10
CA GLY A 157 -9.19 -16.37 -22.33
C GLY A 157 -8.25 -17.46 -22.84
N LYS A 158 -7.47 -17.12 -23.85
CA LYS A 158 -6.61 -18.04 -24.63
C LYS A 158 -5.13 -17.67 -24.58
N ASP A 159 -4.79 -16.49 -24.08
CA ASP A 159 -3.42 -16.02 -24.04
C ASP A 159 -2.61 -16.80 -22.99
N PRO A 160 -1.36 -17.16 -23.29
CA PRO A 160 -0.50 -17.85 -22.33
C PRO A 160 -0.12 -16.93 -21.17
N LEU A 161 0.27 -17.52 -20.03
CA LEU A 161 0.71 -16.76 -18.87
C LEU A 161 1.89 -15.83 -19.25
N PRO A 162 1.79 -14.52 -19.00
CA PRO A 162 2.78 -13.57 -19.48
C PRO A 162 3.98 -13.47 -18.52
N GLY A 163 5.19 -13.36 -19.06
CA GLY A 163 6.44 -13.43 -18.31
C GLY A 163 7.19 -12.11 -18.10
N SER A 164 6.70 -10.97 -18.60
CA SER A 164 7.45 -9.70 -18.52
C SER A 164 7.28 -9.01 -17.16
N ASN A 165 7.98 -7.88 -16.97
CA ASN A 165 7.93 -7.08 -15.75
C ASN A 165 6.80 -6.03 -15.75
N VAL A 166 6.10 -5.84 -16.87
CA VAL A 166 5.03 -4.85 -16.99
C VAL A 166 3.92 -5.11 -15.96
N ALA A 167 3.31 -4.05 -15.44
CA ALA A 167 2.34 -4.13 -14.35
C ALA A 167 1.14 -5.04 -14.65
N ALA A 168 0.65 -5.06 -15.90
CA ALA A 168 -0.42 -5.96 -16.33
C ALA A 168 0.01 -7.44 -16.30
N ASP A 169 1.23 -7.76 -16.72
CA ASP A 169 1.74 -9.13 -16.71
C ASP A 169 1.89 -9.64 -15.26
N ARG A 170 2.40 -8.78 -14.37
CA ARG A 170 2.50 -9.08 -12.93
C ARG A 170 1.13 -9.32 -12.31
N PHE A 171 0.12 -8.53 -12.68
CA PHE A 171 -1.25 -8.72 -12.24
C PHE A 171 -1.76 -10.12 -12.60
N VAL A 172 -1.62 -10.51 -13.88
CA VAL A 172 -2.05 -11.82 -14.39
C VAL A 172 -1.30 -12.95 -13.69
N ARG A 173 0.03 -12.83 -13.52
CA ARG A 173 0.82 -13.85 -12.79
C ARG A 173 0.40 -13.98 -11.34
N ALA A 174 0.25 -12.86 -10.61
CA ALA A 174 -0.20 -12.90 -9.23
C ALA A 174 -1.56 -13.58 -9.12
N ALA A 175 -2.54 -13.18 -9.95
CA ALA A 175 -3.86 -13.79 -9.95
C ALA A 175 -3.80 -15.29 -10.28
N TYR A 176 -3.02 -15.67 -11.28
CA TYR A 176 -2.88 -17.06 -11.72
C TYR A 176 -2.24 -17.96 -10.67
N TYR A 177 -1.17 -17.50 -10.01
CA TYR A 177 -0.52 -18.29 -8.97
C TYR A 177 -1.34 -18.32 -7.68
N LEU A 178 -1.99 -17.21 -7.32
CA LEU A 178 -2.82 -17.13 -6.11
C LEU A 178 -4.00 -18.12 -6.16
N GLN A 179 -4.68 -18.26 -7.29
CA GLN A 179 -5.77 -19.25 -7.45
C GLN A 179 -5.28 -20.70 -7.41
N GLY A 180 -4.00 -20.93 -7.73
CA GLY A 180 -3.39 -22.26 -7.80
C GLY A 180 -2.71 -22.69 -6.50
N LEU A 181 -2.65 -21.82 -5.48
CA LEU A 181 -2.07 -22.18 -4.19
C LEU A 181 -2.88 -23.29 -3.52
N PRO A 182 -2.23 -24.30 -2.91
CA PRO A 182 -2.93 -25.28 -2.10
C PRO A 182 -3.45 -24.63 -0.82
N LYS A 183 -4.43 -25.27 -0.18
CA LYS A 183 -4.89 -24.85 1.14
C LYS A 183 -3.78 -25.07 2.16
N ALA A 184 -3.26 -23.98 2.73
CA ALA A 184 -2.27 -24.05 3.80
C ALA A 184 -2.83 -24.73 5.04
N SER A 185 -2.01 -25.56 5.68
CA SER A 185 -2.36 -26.32 6.89
C SER A 185 -2.02 -25.57 8.18
N ASN A 186 -1.13 -24.59 8.10
CA ASN A 186 -0.65 -23.80 9.23
C ASN A 186 -0.16 -22.43 8.74
N ASN A 187 0.11 -21.52 9.69
CA ASN A 187 0.53 -20.16 9.37
C ASN A 187 1.84 -20.10 8.58
N ARG A 188 2.79 -20.98 8.87
CA ARG A 188 4.09 -21.02 8.19
C ARG A 188 3.92 -21.30 6.70
N GLU A 189 3.04 -22.22 6.33
CA GLU A 189 2.68 -22.50 4.94
C GLU A 189 1.99 -21.29 4.29
N SER A 190 1.00 -20.69 4.96
CA SER A 190 0.30 -19.50 4.43
C SER A 190 1.28 -18.38 4.08
N VAL A 191 2.18 -18.04 5.00
CA VAL A 191 3.19 -16.99 4.80
C VAL A 191 4.16 -17.38 3.68
N ALA A 192 4.64 -18.62 3.65
CA ALA A 192 5.56 -19.10 2.61
C ALA A 192 4.93 -19.06 1.21
N TYR A 193 3.66 -19.45 1.08
CA TYR A 193 2.93 -19.44 -0.18
C TYR A 193 2.74 -18.02 -0.70
N VAL A 194 2.32 -17.08 0.14
CA VAL A 194 2.20 -15.67 -0.26
C VAL A 194 3.56 -15.10 -0.68
N PHE A 195 4.62 -15.31 0.11
CA PHE A 195 5.98 -14.87 -0.28
C PHE A 195 6.45 -15.47 -1.61
N SER A 196 6.08 -16.71 -1.93
CA SER A 196 6.45 -17.33 -3.21
C SER A 196 5.83 -16.59 -4.39
N VAL A 197 4.56 -16.17 -4.28
CA VAL A 197 3.87 -15.36 -5.29
C VAL A 197 4.48 -13.95 -5.35
N MET A 198 4.71 -13.31 -4.20
CA MET A 198 5.28 -11.95 -4.14
C MET A 198 6.69 -11.88 -4.72
N ARG A 199 7.51 -12.93 -4.54
CA ARG A 199 8.82 -13.05 -5.18
C ARG A 199 8.70 -13.28 -6.69
N ASN A 200 7.74 -14.09 -7.14
CA ASN A 200 7.50 -14.32 -8.57
C ASN A 200 7.12 -13.04 -9.34
N VAL A 201 6.36 -12.15 -8.69
CA VAL A 201 5.94 -10.87 -9.30
C VAL A 201 6.84 -9.70 -8.95
N SER A 202 7.97 -9.94 -8.27
CA SER A 202 8.98 -8.92 -8.04
C SER A 202 9.74 -8.63 -9.33
N GLN A 203 10.09 -7.36 -9.55
CA GLN A 203 10.98 -6.96 -10.63
C GLN A 203 12.44 -7.15 -10.20
N PRO A 204 13.27 -7.85 -10.99
CA PRO A 204 14.70 -7.99 -10.73
C PRO A 204 15.43 -6.63 -10.64
N PHE A 205 16.62 -6.63 -10.03
CA PHE A 205 17.52 -5.49 -10.12
C PHE A 205 17.91 -5.24 -11.58
N ALA A 206 17.72 -4.00 -12.03
CA ALA A 206 18.09 -3.53 -13.35
C ALA A 206 18.56 -2.07 -13.26
N GLU A 207 19.32 -1.62 -14.27
CA GLU A 207 19.63 -0.19 -14.42
C GLU A 207 18.33 0.61 -14.62
N ILE A 208 18.24 1.74 -13.94
CA ILE A 208 17.08 2.62 -13.99
C ILE A 208 17.16 3.45 -15.27
N ASP A 209 16.17 3.32 -16.15
CA ASP A 209 16.04 4.17 -17.33
C ASP A 209 15.39 5.52 -16.95
N LEU A 210 16.24 6.50 -16.66
CA LEU A 210 15.81 7.86 -16.30
C LEU A 210 15.03 8.56 -17.43
N LYS A 211 15.23 8.18 -18.71
CA LYS A 211 14.47 8.75 -19.84
C LYS A 211 13.07 8.14 -19.92
N ALA A 212 12.93 6.84 -19.68
CA ALA A 212 11.62 6.18 -19.58
C ALA A 212 10.81 6.76 -18.41
N ILE A 213 11.45 6.98 -17.26
CA ILE A 213 10.83 7.66 -16.12
C ILE A 213 10.35 9.08 -16.49
N ALA A 214 11.23 9.89 -17.10
CA ALA A 214 10.90 11.25 -17.51
C ALA A 214 9.79 11.34 -18.56
N SER A 215 9.58 10.27 -19.34
CA SER A 215 8.50 10.16 -20.33
C SER A 215 7.22 9.49 -19.80
N GLY A 216 7.11 9.31 -18.48
CA GLY A 216 5.91 8.74 -17.85
C GLY A 216 5.78 7.22 -18.00
N GLN A 217 6.88 6.53 -18.32
CA GLN A 217 6.98 5.08 -18.43
C GLN A 217 7.93 4.52 -17.34
N PRO A 218 7.63 4.71 -16.04
CA PRO A 218 8.52 4.31 -14.95
C PRO A 218 8.55 2.79 -14.71
N HIS A 219 8.19 1.97 -15.70
CA HIS A 219 7.92 0.54 -15.57
C HIS A 219 9.15 -0.32 -15.25
N ASN A 220 10.33 0.29 -15.17
CA ASN A 220 11.59 -0.37 -14.82
C ASN A 220 12.09 0.12 -13.45
N SER A 221 11.36 -0.23 -12.38
CA SER A 221 11.77 0.08 -11.01
C SER A 221 12.01 -1.22 -10.23
N PRO A 222 13.26 -1.58 -9.93
CA PRO A 222 13.56 -2.85 -9.26
C PRO A 222 12.88 -2.93 -7.89
N THR A 223 12.38 -4.11 -7.53
CA THR A 223 11.76 -4.31 -6.22
C THR A 223 12.80 -4.11 -5.12
N ARG A 224 12.51 -3.22 -4.16
CA ARG A 224 13.41 -2.88 -3.04
C ARG A 224 13.09 -3.62 -1.75
N TRP A 225 11.82 -3.92 -1.55
CA TRP A 225 11.35 -4.70 -0.41
C TRP A 225 10.03 -5.38 -0.76
N ARG A 226 9.62 -6.31 0.11
CA ARG A 226 8.30 -6.94 0.13
C ARG A 226 7.75 -6.94 1.56
N THR A 227 6.44 -6.84 1.65
CA THR A 227 5.67 -6.97 2.89
C THR A 227 4.69 -8.13 2.74
N VAL A 228 4.40 -8.81 3.85
CA VAL A 228 3.30 -9.78 3.96
C VAL A 228 2.67 -9.55 5.33
N ILE A 229 1.36 -9.38 5.39
CA ILE A 229 0.66 -9.07 6.65
C ILE A 229 -0.28 -10.24 6.99
N ASP A 230 0.06 -10.95 8.07
CA ASP A 230 -0.80 -11.96 8.66
C ASP A 230 -1.77 -11.30 9.64
N LEU A 231 -2.96 -10.97 9.13
CA LEU A 231 -4.03 -10.34 9.91
C LEU A 231 -4.66 -11.28 10.95
N THR A 232 -4.47 -12.60 10.79
CA THR A 232 -5.02 -13.59 11.73
C THR A 232 -4.17 -13.67 12.99
N ASN A 233 -2.85 -13.85 12.85
CA ASN A 233 -1.96 -13.99 14.01
C ASN A 233 -1.27 -12.69 14.42
N GLY A 234 -1.31 -11.65 13.58
CA GLY A 234 -0.82 -10.32 13.93
C GLY A 234 0.60 -10.01 13.46
N ASN A 235 1.17 -10.75 12.50
CA ASN A 235 2.55 -10.55 12.08
C ASN A 235 2.63 -9.70 10.81
N PHE A 236 3.38 -8.60 10.87
CA PHE A 236 3.79 -7.82 9.70
C PHE A 236 5.21 -8.24 9.33
N TYR A 237 5.36 -8.96 8.22
CA TYR A 237 6.65 -9.40 7.69
C TYR A 237 7.23 -8.36 6.74
N TYR A 238 8.54 -8.17 6.78
CA TYR A 238 9.30 -7.31 5.88
C TYR A 238 10.55 -8.05 5.37
N GLU A 239 10.75 -8.00 4.05
CA GLU A 239 11.92 -8.56 3.37
C GLU A 239 12.55 -7.48 2.47
N SER A 240 13.78 -7.05 2.80
CA SER A 240 14.58 -6.20 1.90
C SER A 240 15.20 -7.06 0.79
N THR A 241 15.21 -6.59 -0.45
CA THR A 241 15.91 -7.30 -1.54
C THR A 241 17.43 -7.18 -1.46
N LEU A 242 17.93 -6.33 -0.57
CA LEU A 242 19.36 -6.16 -0.28
C LEU A 242 19.83 -6.98 0.93
N SER A 243 18.91 -7.62 1.67
CA SER A 243 19.24 -8.44 2.84
C SER A 243 18.82 -9.89 2.60
N PRO A 244 19.65 -10.88 2.98
CA PRO A 244 19.27 -12.29 2.90
C PRO A 244 18.29 -12.73 4.01
N ASN A 245 17.83 -11.81 4.86
CA ASN A 245 16.99 -12.10 6.02
C ASN A 245 15.58 -11.50 5.88
N ILE A 246 14.62 -12.16 6.55
CA ILE A 246 13.25 -11.66 6.76
C ILE A 246 13.12 -11.30 8.24
N ILE A 247 12.43 -10.19 8.50
CA ILE A 247 12.01 -9.81 9.85
C ILE A 247 10.50 -9.76 9.94
N TRP A 248 9.97 -9.83 11.15
CA TRP A 248 8.55 -9.55 11.39
C TRP A 248 8.35 -8.81 12.70
N VAL A 249 7.20 -8.16 12.79
CA VAL A 249 6.73 -7.48 14.00
C VAL A 249 5.33 -8.01 14.29
N ASN A 250 5.11 -8.53 15.50
CA ASN A 250 3.77 -8.85 15.96
C ASN A 250 3.07 -7.56 16.41
N PHE A 251 2.21 -7.01 15.55
CA PHE A 251 1.53 -5.76 15.85
C PHE A 251 0.50 -5.88 16.99
N LYS A 252 0.07 -7.09 17.36
CA LYS A 252 -0.82 -7.33 18.51
C LYS A 252 -0.10 -7.23 19.85
N GLU A 253 1.24 -7.31 19.84
CA GLU A 253 2.08 -7.16 21.04
C GLU A 253 2.59 -5.73 21.26
N LEU A 254 2.30 -4.81 20.33
CA LEU A 254 2.69 -3.41 20.44
C LEU A 254 1.73 -2.65 21.37
N ASP A 255 2.30 -1.72 22.13
CA ASP A 255 1.53 -0.79 22.96
C ASP A 255 1.10 0.44 22.14
N PHE A 256 -0.19 0.51 21.82
CA PHE A 256 -0.80 1.64 21.12
C PHE A 256 -1.47 2.67 22.03
N SER A 257 -1.28 2.55 23.36
CA SER A 257 -1.79 3.54 24.30
C SER A 257 -1.24 4.94 23.99
N THR A 258 -2.00 5.97 24.33
CA THR A 258 -1.59 7.37 24.10
C THR A 258 -0.31 7.76 24.87
N THR A 259 0.07 6.98 25.88
CA THR A 259 1.30 7.16 26.67
C THR A 259 2.55 6.55 26.03
N SER A 260 2.41 5.62 25.07
CA SER A 260 3.57 4.95 24.43
C SER A 260 4.38 5.88 23.53
N GLY A 261 3.73 6.90 22.96
CA GLY A 261 4.34 7.86 22.04
C GLY A 261 4.73 7.26 20.69
N LEU A 262 5.43 8.05 19.88
CA LEU A 262 5.92 7.61 18.56
C LEU A 262 7.22 6.82 18.71
N ARG A 263 7.31 5.71 17.97
CA ARG A 263 8.48 4.84 17.98
C ARG A 263 8.86 4.46 16.56
N LYS A 264 10.14 4.21 16.33
CA LYS A 264 10.72 3.85 15.03
C LYS A 264 11.70 2.70 15.18
N MET A 265 11.74 1.84 14.18
CA MET A 265 12.80 0.88 13.95
C MET A 265 13.46 1.20 12.60
N ASP A 266 14.79 1.22 12.57
CA ASP A 266 15.54 1.47 11.33
C ASP A 266 15.75 0.15 10.58
N LEU A 267 15.23 0.07 9.36
CA LEU A 267 15.28 -1.11 8.51
C LEU A 267 16.56 -1.20 7.66
N GLN A 268 17.44 -0.20 7.72
CA GLN A 268 18.69 -0.17 6.95
C GLN A 268 19.87 -0.83 7.68
N GLY A 269 19.68 -1.30 8.92
CA GLY A 269 20.73 -1.96 9.69
C GLY A 269 21.00 -3.40 9.23
N ASP A 270 22.28 -3.80 9.22
CA ASP A 270 22.73 -5.09 8.67
C ASP A 270 22.35 -6.33 9.52
N ASN A 271 21.84 -6.14 10.74
CA ASN A 271 21.69 -7.20 11.74
C ASN A 271 20.24 -7.58 12.09
N LEU A 272 19.23 -7.09 11.37
CA LEU A 272 17.84 -7.44 11.67
C LEU A 272 17.48 -8.82 11.13
N ILE A 273 17.08 -9.73 12.02
CA ILE A 273 16.69 -11.11 11.69
C ILE A 273 15.51 -11.52 12.57
N GLY A 274 14.47 -12.06 11.96
CA GLY A 274 13.37 -12.69 12.68
C GLY A 274 12.48 -11.71 13.45
N ASP A 275 11.99 -12.14 14.61
CA ASP A 275 11.11 -11.34 15.46
C ASP A 275 11.82 -10.07 15.93
N SER A 276 11.33 -8.94 15.43
CA SER A 276 11.83 -7.60 15.72
C SER A 276 10.81 -6.75 16.47
N THR A 277 9.80 -7.37 17.09
CA THR A 277 8.71 -6.68 17.81
C THR A 277 9.23 -5.72 18.88
N LYS A 278 10.33 -6.08 19.55
CA LYS A 278 10.96 -5.25 20.60
C LYS A 278 12.00 -4.25 20.06
N GLY A 279 12.18 -4.16 18.74
CA GLY A 279 13.21 -3.34 18.08
C GLY A 279 12.89 -1.84 18.01
N PHE A 280 11.67 -1.43 18.36
CA PHE A 280 11.22 -0.03 18.27
C PHE A 280 11.78 0.85 19.39
N LYS A 281 12.40 1.96 19.00
CA LYS A 281 12.93 2.99 19.91
C LYS A 281 12.06 4.24 19.86
N PRO A 282 11.91 5.00 20.97
CA PRO A 282 11.24 6.30 20.95
C PRO A 282 11.83 7.20 19.85
N ALA A 283 10.96 7.87 19.10
CA ALA A 283 11.35 8.70 17.97
C ALA A 283 10.41 9.89 17.81
N LYS A 284 10.89 10.91 17.08
CA LYS A 284 10.01 11.96 16.56
C LYS A 284 9.21 11.40 15.37
N GLY A 285 8.12 12.08 15.01
CA GLY A 285 7.38 11.78 13.79
C GLY A 285 8.24 11.97 12.53
N PHE A 286 7.75 11.45 11.41
CA PHE A 286 8.35 11.65 10.10
C PHE A 286 7.79 12.90 9.41
N SER A 287 8.54 13.42 8.44
CA SER A 287 8.09 14.50 7.57
C SER A 287 7.52 13.96 6.25
N VAL A 288 6.57 14.71 5.71
CA VAL A 288 5.98 14.49 4.38
C VAL A 288 6.17 15.76 3.57
N LEU A 289 6.52 15.64 2.29
CA LEU A 289 6.57 16.77 1.38
C LEU A 289 5.18 17.37 1.24
N LYS A 290 5.12 18.70 1.39
CA LYS A 290 3.87 19.44 1.21
C LYS A 290 3.63 19.65 -0.29
N PRO A 291 2.37 19.60 -0.75
CA PRO A 291 2.01 20.15 -2.04
C PRO A 291 2.46 21.60 -2.19
N GLU A 292 2.93 21.94 -3.38
CA GLU A 292 3.22 23.32 -3.80
C GLU A 292 1.93 24.13 -3.98
#